data_AF-A0A3B9LAY9-F1
#
_entry.id   AF-A0A3B9LAY9-F1
#
_cell.length_a   1.000
_cell.length_b   1.000
_cell.length_c   1.000
_cell.angle_alpha   90.00
_cell.angle_beta   90.00
_cell.angle_gamma   90.00
#
_symmetry.space_group_name_H-M   'P 1'
#
loop_
_entity.id
_entity.type
_entity.pdbx_description
1 polymer ?
#
loop_
_entity_poly.entity_id
_entity_poly.type
_entity_poly.pdbx_seq_one_letter_code
_entity_poly.pdbx_strand_id
1 'polypeptide(L)'
;ANINIAQYALQDRVHAIQSDMFDALKGKHYDLIISNPPYVDAPSMAQLPAEYQNEPQLALGSGEAGLDHTHTILAEAAQYLNDGGILVVEIGHNRDALMTAYPDLPFTWLDTSSGDQFVFLLTKAQLLEHSIKT
;
A
#
# COMPACT_ATOMS: atom_id res chain seq x y z
N ALA A 1 -6.22 5.47 15.37
CA ALA A 1 -7.06 6.27 14.44
C ALA A 1 -8.12 7.12 15.16
N ASN A 2 -9.06 6.52 15.91
CA ASN A 2 -10.22 7.23 16.49
C ASN A 2 -9.88 8.43 17.40
N ILE A 3 -8.76 8.38 18.12
CA ILE A 3 -8.28 9.50 18.95
C ILE A 3 -8.04 10.75 18.08
N ASN A 4 -7.27 10.62 16.98
CA ASN A 4 -6.98 11.73 16.07
C ASN A 4 -8.27 12.21 15.37
N ILE A 5 -9.13 11.29 14.93
CA ILE A 5 -10.41 11.66 14.29
C ILE A 5 -11.26 12.52 15.23
N ALA A 6 -11.35 12.14 16.51
CA ALA A 6 -12.08 12.90 17.51
C ALA A 6 -11.41 14.25 17.81
N GLN A 7 -10.09 14.27 17.97
CA GLN A 7 -9.32 15.48 18.25
C GLN A 7 -9.46 16.55 17.16
N TYR A 8 -9.53 16.13 15.89
CA TYR A 8 -9.71 17.04 14.75
C TYR A 8 -11.18 17.25 14.34
N ALA A 9 -12.15 16.71 15.09
CA ALA A 9 -13.58 16.81 14.82
C ALA A 9 -13.98 16.34 13.39
N LEU A 10 -13.42 15.21 12.95
CA LEU A 10 -13.61 14.67 11.60
C LEU A 10 -14.57 13.46 11.52
N GLN A 11 -15.36 13.20 12.55
CA GLN A 11 -16.22 12.02 12.66
C GLN A 11 -17.23 11.89 11.52
N ASP A 12 -17.68 13.01 10.95
CA ASP A 12 -18.64 13.04 9.84
C ASP A 12 -18.01 12.72 8.47
N ARG A 13 -16.66 12.68 8.39
CA ARG A 13 -15.91 12.55 7.13
C ARG A 13 -14.93 11.39 7.13
N VAL A 14 -14.45 10.96 8.30
CA VAL A 14 -13.43 9.91 8.42
C VAL A 14 -13.98 8.77 9.28
N HIS A 15 -14.12 7.61 8.66
CA HIS A 15 -14.58 6.39 9.31
C HIS A 15 -13.41 5.41 9.42
N ALA A 16 -12.92 5.16 10.62
CA ALA A 16 -11.92 4.13 10.85
C ALA A 16 -12.59 2.75 10.89
N ILE A 17 -12.06 1.82 10.09
CA ILE A 17 -12.49 0.42 10.05
C ILE A 17 -11.28 -0.43 10.47
N GLN A 18 -11.45 -1.29 11.48
CA GLN A 18 -10.44 -2.30 11.79
C GLN A 18 -10.60 -3.45 10.80
N SER A 19 -9.54 -3.74 10.04
CA SER A 19 -9.51 -4.76 9.00
C SER A 19 -8.13 -5.40 8.97
N ASP A 20 -8.07 -6.65 8.52
CA ASP A 20 -6.86 -7.21 7.91
C ASP A 20 -6.98 -6.98 6.40
N MET A 21 -6.07 -6.19 5.84
CA MET A 21 -6.13 -5.74 4.44
C MET A 21 -7.56 -5.34 4.02
N PHE A 22 -8.16 -6.03 3.04
CA PHE A 22 -9.49 -5.71 2.51
C PHE A 22 -10.66 -6.51 3.13
N ASP A 23 -10.42 -7.36 4.13
CA ASP A 23 -11.42 -8.32 4.64
C ASP A 23 -12.71 -7.67 5.16
N ALA A 24 -12.60 -6.51 5.81
CA ALA A 24 -13.75 -5.78 6.36
C ALA A 24 -14.41 -4.83 5.34
N LEU A 25 -13.96 -4.81 4.08
CA LEU A 25 -14.40 -3.85 3.06
C LEU A 25 -15.36 -4.45 2.03
N LYS A 26 -15.88 -5.66 2.25
CA LYS A 26 -16.77 -6.35 1.30
C LYS A 26 -17.96 -5.47 0.86
N GLY A 27 -18.16 -5.37 -0.46
CA GLY A 27 -19.21 -4.56 -1.07
C GLY A 27 -18.96 -3.04 -1.04
N LYS A 28 -17.78 -2.59 -0.61
CA LYS A 28 -17.37 -1.19 -0.70
C LYS A 28 -16.54 -0.98 -1.96
N HIS A 29 -16.74 0.17 -2.59
CA HIS A 29 -15.96 0.60 -3.74
C HIS A 29 -15.53 2.06 -3.56
N TYR A 30 -14.35 2.37 -4.09
CA TYR A 30 -13.69 3.66 -3.92
C TYR A 30 -13.19 4.19 -5.26
N ASP A 31 -13.21 5.51 -5.44
CA ASP A 31 -12.58 6.16 -6.60
C ASP A 31 -11.06 6.23 -6.46
N LEU A 32 -10.57 6.22 -5.21
CA LEU A 32 -9.16 6.34 -4.87
C LEU A 32 -8.84 5.45 -3.67
N ILE A 33 -7.82 4.61 -3.83
CA ILE A 33 -7.19 3.88 -2.73
C ILE A 33 -5.76 4.41 -2.59
N ILE A 34 -5.42 4.87 -1.39
CA ILE A 34 -4.06 5.28 -1.03
C ILE A 34 -3.58 4.33 0.06
N SER A 35 -2.36 3.83 -0.06
CA SER A 35 -1.73 3.00 0.98
C SER A 35 -0.28 3.38 1.19
N ASN A 36 0.13 3.43 2.46
CA ASN A 36 1.53 3.42 2.86
C ASN A 36 1.74 2.14 3.69
N PRO A 37 1.82 0.96 3.05
CA PRO A 37 2.03 -0.30 3.75
C PRO A 37 3.44 -0.38 4.35
N PRO A 38 3.66 -1.25 5.35
CA PRO A 38 5.00 -1.60 5.78
C PRO A 38 5.85 -2.08 4.59
N TYR A 39 7.09 -1.60 4.47
CA TYR A 39 7.99 -1.94 3.37
C TYR A 39 9.42 -2.29 3.82
N VAL A 40 9.69 -2.40 5.12
CA VAL A 40 11.02 -2.76 5.62
C VAL A 40 11.20 -4.28 5.54
N ASP A 41 12.31 -4.70 4.92
CA ASP A 41 12.66 -6.13 4.86
C ASP A 41 13.13 -6.66 6.23
N ALA A 42 13.02 -7.99 6.42
CA ALA A 42 13.40 -8.64 7.67
C ALA A 42 14.89 -8.43 8.07
N PRO A 43 15.86 -8.44 7.13
CA PRO A 43 17.26 -8.14 7.45
C PRO A 43 17.51 -6.71 7.95
N SER A 44 16.84 -5.71 7.36
CA SER A 44 16.96 -4.30 7.75
C SER A 44 16.29 -4.05 9.09
N MET A 45 15.15 -4.71 9.33
CA MET A 45 14.50 -4.74 10.64
C MET A 45 15.42 -5.22 11.77
N ALA A 46 16.23 -6.25 11.50
CA ALA A 46 17.19 -6.78 12.46
C ALA A 46 18.38 -5.84 12.72
N GLN A 47 18.61 -4.85 11.84
CA GLN A 47 19.70 -3.87 11.94
C GLN A 47 19.25 -2.50 12.44
N LEU A 48 17.94 -2.30 12.67
CA LEU A 48 17.43 -1.03 13.17
C LEU A 48 17.99 -0.72 14.57
N PRO A 49 18.38 0.55 14.84
CA PRO A 49 18.78 0.98 16.17
C PRO A 49 17.73 0.60 17.22
N ALA A 50 18.16 0.31 18.45
CA ALA A 50 17.27 -0.13 19.54
C ALA A 50 16.07 0.80 19.79
N GLU A 51 16.16 2.06 19.40
CA GLU A 51 15.10 3.07 19.48
C GLU A 51 13.89 2.74 18.59
N TYR A 52 14.11 2.11 17.43
CA TYR A 52 13.08 1.68 16.47
C TYR A 52 12.55 0.26 16.73
N GLN A 53 13.18 -0.48 17.65
CA GLN A 53 12.69 -1.80 18.08
C GLN A 53 11.46 -1.72 19.00
N ASN A 54 11.09 -0.50 19.44
CA ASN A 54 9.90 -0.24 20.25
C ASN A 54 8.62 -0.03 19.42
N GLU A 55 8.73 0.05 18.09
CA GLU A 55 7.56 0.06 17.21
C GLU A 55 7.06 -1.39 16.99
N PRO A 56 5.74 -1.63 16.89
CA PRO A 56 5.22 -2.98 16.72
C PRO A 56 5.83 -3.63 15.47
N GLN A 57 6.39 -4.84 15.57
CA GLN A 57 7.02 -5.56 14.45
C GLN A 57 6.08 -5.71 13.22
N LEU A 58 4.77 -5.73 13.45
CA LEU A 58 3.69 -5.69 12.44
C LEU A 58 3.68 -4.42 11.58
N ALA A 59 4.20 -3.30 12.08
CA ALA A 59 4.20 -2.00 11.40
C ALA A 59 5.37 -1.84 10.43
N LEU A 60 6.37 -2.72 10.47
CA LEU A 60 7.60 -2.55 9.70
C LEU A 60 7.92 -3.73 8.78
N GLY A 61 7.61 -4.97 9.17
CA GLY A 61 7.92 -6.16 8.35
C GLY A 61 6.88 -6.45 7.26
N SER A 62 7.32 -6.61 6.00
CA SER A 62 6.48 -7.07 4.89
C SER A 62 7.10 -8.26 4.16
N GLY A 63 7.48 -9.30 4.91
CA GLY A 63 8.12 -10.51 4.39
C GLY A 63 9.61 -10.36 4.11
N GLU A 64 10.23 -11.38 3.50
CA GLU A 64 11.67 -11.39 3.19
C GLU A 64 12.08 -10.28 2.22
N ALA A 65 11.18 -9.87 1.33
CA ALA A 65 11.42 -8.84 0.31
C ALA A 65 10.77 -7.48 0.63
N GLY A 66 10.09 -7.33 1.77
CA GLY A 66 9.39 -6.08 2.09
C GLY A 66 8.19 -5.76 1.18
N LEU A 67 7.65 -6.76 0.47
CA LEU A 67 6.60 -6.60 -0.55
C LEU A 67 5.30 -7.37 -0.29
N ASP A 68 5.21 -8.23 0.72
CA ASP A 68 4.01 -9.05 1.00
C ASP A 68 2.70 -8.24 0.97
N HIS A 69 2.62 -7.12 1.69
CA HIS A 69 1.43 -6.26 1.70
C HIS A 69 1.18 -5.62 0.32
N THR A 70 2.24 -5.21 -0.37
CA THR A 70 2.16 -4.64 -1.72
C THR A 70 1.63 -5.66 -2.73
N HIS A 71 2.04 -6.93 -2.62
CA HIS A 71 1.53 -8.02 -3.44
C HIS A 71 0.03 -8.21 -3.23
N THR A 72 -0.42 -8.26 -1.98
CA THR A 72 -1.86 -8.35 -1.65
C THR A 72 -2.64 -7.15 -2.19
N ILE A 73 -2.11 -5.93 -2.05
CA ILE A 73 -2.75 -4.72 -2.58
C ILE A 73 -2.89 -4.81 -4.11
N LEU A 74 -1.84 -5.19 -4.83
CA LEU A 74 -1.89 -5.32 -6.29
C LEU A 74 -2.87 -6.40 -6.75
N ALA A 75 -2.99 -7.49 -6.00
CA ALA A 75 -3.90 -8.59 -6.31
C ALA A 75 -5.39 -8.23 -6.08
N GLU A 76 -5.68 -7.45 -5.04
CA GLU A 76 -7.06 -7.26 -4.56
C GLU A 76 -7.66 -5.88 -4.90
N ALA A 77 -6.84 -4.82 -5.00
CA ALA A 77 -7.34 -3.44 -5.08
C ALA A 77 -8.35 -3.21 -6.22
N ALA A 78 -8.20 -3.89 -7.36
CA ALA A 78 -9.12 -3.76 -8.48
C ALA A 78 -10.57 -4.13 -8.13
N GLN A 79 -10.79 -5.05 -7.18
CA GLN A 79 -12.12 -5.47 -6.72
C GLN A 79 -12.83 -4.36 -5.92
N TYR A 80 -12.05 -3.47 -5.30
CA TYR A 80 -12.53 -2.41 -4.42
C TYR A 80 -12.48 -1.03 -5.07
N LEU A 81 -12.05 -0.93 -6.34
CA LEU A 81 -12.07 0.32 -7.10
C LEU A 81 -13.34 0.44 -7.96
N ASN A 82 -13.88 1.66 -8.04
CA ASN A 82 -14.85 2.03 -9.07
C ASN A 82 -14.20 2.03 -10.46
N ASP A 83 -15.02 2.03 -11.50
CA ASP A 83 -14.52 2.20 -12.87
C ASP A 83 -13.88 3.58 -13.02
N GLY A 84 -12.67 3.61 -13.58
CA GLY A 84 -11.84 4.82 -13.62
C GLY A 84 -11.09 5.13 -12.31
N GLY A 85 -11.27 4.31 -11.27
CA GLY A 85 -10.58 4.48 -10.00
C GLY A 85 -9.07 4.23 -10.07
N ILE A 86 -8.33 4.82 -9.13
CA ILE A 86 -6.87 4.78 -9.07
C ILE A 86 -6.36 4.26 -7.73
N LEU A 87 -5.23 3.57 -7.79
CA LEU A 87 -4.45 3.06 -6.68
C LEU A 87 -3.13 3.86 -6.59
N VAL A 88 -2.79 4.34 -5.40
CA VAL A 88 -1.51 5.01 -5.11
C VAL A 88 -0.87 4.34 -3.91
N VAL A 89 0.37 3.88 -4.05
CA VAL A 89 1.06 3.12 -2.99
C VAL A 89 2.50 3.60 -2.81
N GLU A 90 2.88 3.86 -1.56
CA GLU A 90 4.27 4.07 -1.16
C GLU A 90 4.96 2.72 -0.89
N ILE A 91 6.17 2.52 -1.42
CA ILE A 91 6.92 1.25 -1.32
C ILE A 91 8.36 1.42 -0.79
N GLY A 92 8.74 2.62 -0.39
CA GLY A 92 10.12 2.92 -0.02
C GLY A 92 11.09 2.56 -1.16
N HIS A 93 12.24 1.97 -0.82
CA HIS A 93 13.31 1.66 -1.77
C HIS A 93 13.05 0.38 -2.60
N ASN A 94 11.86 -0.21 -2.52
CA ASN A 94 11.57 -1.52 -3.12
C ASN A 94 11.21 -1.47 -4.62
N ARG A 95 11.48 -0.35 -5.31
CA ARG A 95 11.14 -0.18 -6.73
C ARG A 95 11.71 -1.29 -7.61
N ASP A 96 13.00 -1.57 -7.50
CA ASP A 96 13.66 -2.55 -8.38
C ASP A 96 13.11 -3.98 -8.14
N ALA A 97 12.87 -4.33 -6.87
CA ALA A 97 12.24 -5.59 -6.50
C ALA A 97 10.81 -5.69 -7.05
N LEU A 98 10.03 -4.61 -6.94
CA LEU A 98 8.67 -4.57 -7.46
C LEU A 98 8.61 -4.64 -8.99
N MET A 99 9.50 -3.92 -9.69
CA MET A 99 9.59 -3.97 -11.15
C MET A 99 10.06 -5.34 -11.65
N THR A 100 10.89 -6.04 -10.87
CA THR A 100 11.29 -7.42 -11.17
C THR A 100 10.13 -8.40 -10.98
N ALA A 101 9.33 -8.22 -9.93
CA ALA A 101 8.16 -9.07 -9.65
C ALA A 101 7.01 -8.83 -10.64
N TYR A 102 6.86 -7.60 -11.14
CA TYR A 102 5.78 -7.19 -12.04
C TYR A 102 6.31 -6.43 -13.27
N PRO A 103 7.06 -7.09 -14.17
CA PRO A 103 7.69 -6.43 -15.31
C PRO A 103 6.70 -5.85 -16.32
N ASP A 104 5.48 -6.40 -16.36
CA ASP A 104 4.45 -6.03 -17.32
C ASP A 104 3.44 -5.00 -16.77
N LEU A 105 3.54 -4.63 -15.48
CA LEU A 105 2.67 -3.61 -14.92
C LEU A 105 3.17 -2.20 -15.33
N PRO A 106 2.31 -1.35 -15.92
CA PRO A 106 2.70 -0.02 -16.38
C PRO A 106 2.70 0.99 -15.22
N PHE A 107 3.59 0.80 -14.24
CA PHE A 107 3.72 1.68 -13.08
C PHE A 107 3.98 3.14 -13.51
N THR A 108 3.14 4.05 -13.03
CA THR A 108 3.41 5.49 -13.11
C THR A 108 4.06 5.94 -11.81
N TRP A 109 5.35 6.27 -11.85
CA TRP A 109 6.08 6.74 -10.67
C TRP A 109 5.80 8.22 -10.42
N LEU A 110 5.44 8.56 -9.18
CA LEU A 110 5.12 9.92 -8.76
C LEU A 110 6.32 10.56 -8.08
N ASP A 111 6.56 11.83 -8.39
CA ASP A 111 7.56 12.64 -7.69
C ASP A 111 7.00 13.07 -6.32
N THR A 112 7.82 12.92 -5.28
CA THR A 112 7.49 13.36 -3.92
C THR A 112 8.57 14.28 -3.37
N SER A 113 8.27 15.01 -2.29
CA SER A 113 9.28 15.81 -1.58
C SER A 113 10.42 14.99 -1.00
N SER A 114 10.19 13.68 -0.78
CA SER A 114 11.17 12.74 -0.25
C SER A 114 12.03 12.12 -1.37
N GLY A 115 11.72 12.40 -2.64
CA GLY A 115 12.40 11.94 -3.83
C GLY A 115 11.43 11.34 -4.86
N ASP A 116 11.97 10.95 -6.01
CA ASP A 116 11.27 10.15 -7.01
C ASP A 116 11.29 8.66 -6.58
N GLN A 117 10.54 7.79 -7.25
CA GLN A 117 10.65 6.32 -7.12
C GLN A 117 10.01 5.65 -5.88
N PHE A 118 9.55 6.40 -4.89
CA PHE A 118 8.96 5.83 -3.67
C PHE A 118 7.48 5.50 -3.79
N VAL A 119 6.77 6.16 -4.70
CA VAL A 119 5.32 6.07 -4.83
C VAL A 119 4.95 5.75 -6.27
N PHE A 120 4.10 4.75 -6.46
CA PHE A 120 3.53 4.45 -7.77
C PHE A 120 2.03 4.73 -7.82
N LEU A 121 1.52 4.93 -9.04
CA LEU A 121 0.12 4.98 -9.38
C LEU A 121 -0.22 3.91 -10.43
N LEU A 122 -1.36 3.25 -10.24
CA LEU A 122 -2.00 2.37 -11.22
C LEU A 122 -3.50 2.65 -11.28
N THR A 123 -4.08 2.54 -12.47
CA THR A 123 -5.54 2.58 -12.66
C THR A 123 -6.14 1.19 -12.44
N LYS A 124 -7.43 1.11 -12.10
CA LYS A 124 -8.18 -0.16 -12.07
C LYS A 124 -8.05 -0.94 -13.38
N ALA A 125 -8.10 -0.25 -14.52
CA ALA A 125 -7.99 -0.87 -15.83
C ALA A 125 -6.64 -1.57 -16.03
N GLN A 126 -5.54 -0.93 -15.62
CA GLN A 126 -4.19 -1.52 -15.69
C GLN A 126 -4.04 -2.72 -14.76
N LEU A 127 -4.62 -2.66 -13.54
CA LEU A 127 -4.63 -3.80 -12.61
C LEU A 127 -5.38 -5.00 -13.22
N LEU A 128 -6.56 -4.77 -13.79
CA LEU A 128 -7.36 -5.83 -14.42
C LEU A 128 -6.67 -6.43 -15.66
N GLU A 129 -6.04 -5.61 -16.49
CA GLU A 129 -5.31 -6.10 -17.67
C GLU A 129 -4.16 -7.03 -17.27
N HIS A 130 -3.47 -6.74 -16.17
CA HIS A 130 -2.44 -7.61 -15.63
C HIS A 130 -3.00 -8.93 -15.07
N SER A 131 -4.10 -8.89 -14.32
CA SER A 131 -4.73 -10.11 -13.77
C SER A 131 -5.23 -11.10 -14.82
N ILE A 132 -5.44 -10.66 -16.07
CA ILE A 132 -5.85 -11.52 -17.19
C ILE A 132 -4.63 -12.20 -17.86
N LYS A 133 -3.44 -11.60 -17.75
CA LYS A 133 -2.21 -12.07 -18.41
C LYS A 133 -1.43 -13.10 -17.58
N THR A 134 -1.70 -13.19 -16.29
CA THR A 134 -1.05 -14.07 -15.31
C THR A 134 -1.93 -15.28 -14.99
#